data_AF-A0A4Q4MTA5-F1
#
_entry.id   AF-A0A4Q4MTA5-F1
#
_cell.length_a   1.000
_cell.length_b   1.000
_cell.length_c   1.000
_cell.angle_alpha   90.00
_cell.angle_beta   90.00
_cell.angle_gamma   90.00
#
_symmetry.space_group_name_H-M   'P 1'
#
loop_
_entity.id
_entity.type
_entity.pdbx_description
1 polymer ?
#
loop_
_entity_poly.entity_id
_entity_poly.type
_entity_poly.pdbx_seq_one_letter_code
_entity_poly.pdbx_strand_id
1 'polypeptide(L)'
;MADETTTPFLAPWQIHNRFVDIVSSDACPILDLIPSYDRFRFDLNQSEHTVVMYVGEYGDGEIIAHPDGSVTKRVIRDSNIRKAGTIIKVIKPMGGQFRAVAPFSWSDSLRQGISTPMSAPTHALVLMYMHIWVLKTGKKNVDLPMPEYQWLYDALALVRNAIETENMLQIKQRRIPAEVLSAHQLDNADKDKSTKGDMEMEGA
;
A
#
# COMPACT_ATOMS: atom_id res chain seq x y z
N MET A 1 -12.83 13.34 30.34
CA MET A 1 -13.77 13.42 29.21
C MET A 1 -12.93 13.47 27.95
N ALA A 2 -13.37 12.73 26.92
CA ALA A 2 -12.61 12.43 25.72
C ALA A 2 -12.27 13.70 24.92
N ASP A 3 -11.07 13.70 24.32
CA ASP A 3 -10.75 14.58 23.20
C ASP A 3 -10.44 13.68 21.99
N GLU A 4 -11.51 13.36 21.28
CA GLU A 4 -11.52 12.63 20.00
C GLU A 4 -11.32 13.64 18.86
N THR A 5 -10.07 13.94 18.49
CA THR A 5 -9.73 14.37 17.12
C THR A 5 -8.22 14.27 16.94
N THR A 6 -7.71 13.06 16.72
CA THR A 6 -6.36 12.89 16.14
C THR A 6 -6.56 12.40 14.72
N THR A 7 -6.31 13.30 13.77
CA THR A 7 -6.44 13.10 12.33
C THR A 7 -5.73 11.80 11.88
N PRO A 8 -6.41 10.86 11.18
CA PRO A 8 -5.87 9.55 10.82
C PRO A 8 -5.08 9.60 9.51
N PHE A 9 -4.22 10.62 9.35
CA PHE A 9 -3.40 10.78 8.16
C PHE A 9 -1.93 10.63 8.53
N LEU A 10 -1.19 9.93 7.67
CA LEU A 10 0.26 9.93 7.68
C LEU A 10 0.72 11.37 7.49
N ALA A 11 1.16 12.04 8.56
CA ALA A 11 1.63 13.41 8.44
C ALA A 11 2.84 13.47 7.46
N PRO A 12 2.75 14.17 6.32
CA PRO A 12 3.73 14.09 5.23
C PRO A 12 5.19 14.37 5.65
N TRP A 13 5.38 15.20 6.67
CA TRP A 13 6.69 15.65 7.15
C TRP A 13 7.54 14.56 7.83
N GLN A 14 6.95 13.45 8.30
CA GLN A 14 7.72 12.35 8.94
C GLN A 14 8.27 11.33 7.95
N ILE A 15 7.86 11.43 6.69
CA ILE A 15 8.17 10.54 5.57
C ILE A 15 9.03 11.28 4.53
N HIS A 16 8.91 12.61 4.51
CA HIS A 16 9.49 13.54 3.55
C HIS A 16 10.97 13.31 3.26
N ASN A 17 11.80 13.05 4.27
CA ASN A 17 13.24 12.88 4.03
C ASN A 17 13.60 11.55 3.34
N ARG A 18 12.81 10.48 3.54
CA ARG A 18 13.10 9.17 2.92
C ARG A 18 12.50 9.00 1.54
N PHE A 19 11.38 9.67 1.27
CA PHE A 19 10.65 9.54 0.00
C PHE A 19 10.41 10.91 -0.65
N VAL A 20 11.38 11.83 -0.50
CA VAL A 20 11.28 13.22 -0.96
C VAL A 20 10.89 13.32 -2.42
N ASP A 21 11.45 12.45 -3.25
CA ASP A 21 11.19 12.45 -4.69
C ASP A 21 9.73 12.11 -4.98
N ILE A 22 9.12 11.16 -4.25
CA ILE A 22 7.70 10.82 -4.42
C ILE A 22 6.82 11.98 -3.97
N VAL A 23 7.16 12.59 -2.82
CA VAL A 23 6.39 13.73 -2.30
C VAL A 23 6.50 14.96 -3.22
N SER A 24 7.60 15.08 -3.97
CA SER A 24 7.81 16.13 -4.96
C SER A 24 7.24 15.79 -6.34
N SER A 25 6.79 14.55 -6.54
CA SER A 25 6.23 14.06 -7.81
C SER A 25 4.72 14.28 -7.91
N ASP A 26 4.17 14.09 -9.10
CA ASP A 26 2.73 14.10 -9.31
C ASP A 26 2.02 12.92 -8.62
N ALA A 27 2.75 11.88 -8.15
CA ALA A 27 2.23 10.77 -7.37
C ALA A 27 1.91 11.11 -5.92
N CYS A 28 2.34 12.26 -5.41
CA CYS A 28 2.11 12.70 -4.03
C CYS A 28 0.64 12.60 -3.58
N PRO A 29 -0.38 13.06 -4.33
CA PRO A 29 -1.78 13.00 -3.89
C PRO A 29 -2.27 11.57 -3.62
N ILE A 30 -1.66 10.56 -4.24
CA ILE A 30 -2.04 9.16 -4.02
C ILE A 30 -1.61 8.69 -2.63
N LEU A 31 -0.53 9.26 -2.07
CA LEU A 31 -0.09 8.93 -0.70
C LEU A 31 -1.15 9.28 0.36
N ASP A 32 -1.95 10.30 0.11
CA ASP A 32 -3.02 10.72 1.02
C ASP A 32 -4.28 9.83 0.90
N LEU A 33 -4.39 9.06 -0.19
CA LEU A 33 -5.53 8.20 -0.49
C LEU A 33 -5.33 6.75 -0.05
N ILE A 34 -4.08 6.27 -0.02
CA ILE A 34 -3.79 4.89 0.37
C ILE A 34 -3.98 4.67 1.88
N PRO A 35 -4.30 3.44 2.32
CA PRO A 35 -4.45 3.14 3.74
C PRO A 35 -3.19 3.49 4.53
N SER A 36 -3.36 4.11 5.70
CA SER A 36 -2.24 4.35 6.60
C SER A 36 -1.65 3.02 7.10
N TYR A 37 -0.34 3.03 7.42
CA TYR A 37 0.41 1.86 7.86
C TYR A 37 -0.19 1.17 9.10
N ASP A 38 -0.90 1.90 9.96
CA ASP A 38 -1.59 1.38 11.16
C ASP A 38 -2.73 0.40 10.84
N ARG A 39 -3.24 0.42 9.59
CA ARG A 39 -4.22 -0.55 9.10
C ARG A 39 -3.61 -1.90 8.75
N PHE A 40 -2.29 -2.00 8.71
CA PHE A 40 -1.58 -3.22 8.38
C PHE A 40 -1.01 -3.90 9.62
N ARG A 41 -0.88 -5.22 9.53
CA ARG A 41 -0.22 -6.02 10.54
C ARG A 41 1.22 -6.31 10.12
N PHE A 42 2.14 -6.03 11.02
CA PHE A 42 3.57 -6.31 10.88
C PHE A 42 4.02 -7.20 12.02
N ASP A 43 4.90 -8.16 11.71
CA ASP A 43 5.60 -8.95 12.73
C ASP A 43 7.10 -8.63 12.62
N LEU A 44 7.79 -8.59 13.76
CA LEU A 44 9.25 -8.47 13.81
C LEU A 44 9.84 -9.79 14.29
N ASN A 45 10.64 -10.43 13.43
CA ASN A 45 11.48 -11.53 13.86
C ASN A 45 12.65 -10.99 14.67
N GLN A 46 12.63 -11.18 15.99
CA GLN A 46 13.65 -10.63 16.88
C GLN A 46 15.03 -11.28 16.67
N SER A 47 15.10 -12.54 16.23
CA SER A 47 16.38 -13.24 16.04
C SER A 47 17.08 -12.83 14.75
N GLU A 48 16.32 -12.51 13.71
CA GLU A 48 16.84 -12.13 12.39
C GLU A 48 16.83 -10.62 12.16
N HIS A 49 16.22 -9.86 13.08
CA HIS A 49 15.94 -8.44 12.92
C HIS A 49 15.20 -8.10 11.62
N THR A 50 14.38 -9.04 11.11
CA THR A 50 13.61 -8.88 9.88
C THR A 50 12.16 -8.53 10.21
N VAL A 51 11.64 -7.50 9.54
CA VAL A 51 10.20 -7.18 9.61
C VAL A 51 9.49 -7.93 8.49
N VAL A 52 8.26 -8.37 8.75
CA VAL A 52 7.40 -8.95 7.73
C VAL A 52 6.03 -8.28 7.76
N MET A 53 5.39 -8.20 6.60
CA MET A 53 4.11 -7.52 6.43
C MET A 53 3.05 -8.53 6.00
N TYR A 54 1.90 -8.50 6.66
CA TYR A 54 0.73 -9.24 6.21
C TYR A 54 0.07 -8.51 5.03
N VAL A 55 -0.17 -9.24 3.94
CA VAL A 55 -0.69 -8.68 2.67
C VAL A 55 -2.01 -9.33 2.19
N GLY A 56 -2.57 -10.28 2.95
CA GLY A 56 -3.89 -10.85 2.67
C GLY A 56 -4.02 -12.34 3.00
N GLU A 57 -5.10 -12.97 2.54
CA GLU A 57 -5.41 -14.38 2.82
C GLU A 57 -5.57 -15.21 1.54
N TYR A 58 -5.11 -16.45 1.59
CA TYR A 58 -5.34 -17.43 0.53
C TYR A 58 -5.68 -18.81 1.10
N GLY A 59 -6.96 -19.17 1.02
CA GLY A 59 -7.48 -20.40 1.61
C GLY A 59 -7.41 -20.35 3.14
N ASP A 60 -6.70 -21.32 3.73
CA ASP A 60 -6.52 -21.51 5.17
C ASP A 60 -5.23 -20.86 5.73
N GLY A 61 -4.71 -19.82 5.09
CA GLY A 61 -3.47 -19.22 5.54
C GLY A 61 -3.29 -17.77 5.14
N GLU A 62 -2.41 -17.14 5.89
CA GLU A 62 -2.04 -15.73 5.79
C GLU A 62 -0.87 -15.57 4.83
N ILE A 63 -0.92 -14.55 4.00
CA ILE A 63 0.13 -14.22 3.04
C ILE A 63 0.99 -13.12 3.63
N ILE A 64 2.28 -13.41 3.70
CA ILE A 64 3.30 -12.61 4.37
C ILE A 64 4.34 -12.22 3.33
N ALA A 65 4.52 -10.92 3.15
CA ALA A 65 5.57 -10.34 2.32
C ALA A 65 6.81 -10.03 3.17
N HIS A 66 7.98 -10.34 2.60
CA HIS A 66 9.28 -10.14 3.21
C HIS A 66 10.06 -9.01 2.51
N PRO A 67 10.98 -8.34 3.21
CA PRO A 67 11.73 -7.21 2.67
C PRO A 67 12.71 -7.63 1.56
N ASP A 68 13.07 -8.91 1.48
CA ASP A 68 13.91 -9.48 0.43
C ASP A 68 13.15 -9.75 -0.89
N GLY A 69 11.85 -9.42 -0.94
CA GLY A 69 10.99 -9.69 -2.10
C GLY A 69 10.34 -11.06 -2.07
N SER A 70 10.59 -11.90 -1.07
CA SER A 70 9.94 -13.20 -0.95
C SER A 70 8.53 -13.10 -0.35
N VAL A 71 7.69 -14.07 -0.70
CA VAL A 71 6.31 -14.18 -0.22
C VAL A 71 6.09 -15.57 0.33
N THR A 72 5.51 -15.64 1.53
CA THR A 72 5.22 -16.91 2.20
C THR A 72 3.75 -16.97 2.62
N LYS A 73 3.19 -18.18 2.61
CA LYS A 73 1.90 -18.50 3.19
C LYS A 73 2.12 -19.17 4.55
N ARG A 74 1.60 -18.57 5.61
CA ARG A 74 1.56 -19.11 6.97
C ARG A 74 0.23 -19.82 7.16
N VAL A 75 0.24 -21.15 7.22
CA VAL A 75 -0.98 -21.94 7.43
C VAL A 75 -1.40 -21.88 8.89
N ILE A 76 -2.62 -21.42 9.14
CA ILE A 76 -3.22 -21.37 10.48
C ILE A 76 -4.27 -22.47 10.54
N ARG A 77 -3.93 -23.61 11.15
CA ARG A 77 -4.87 -24.71 11.41
C ARG A 77 -4.95 -24.99 12.90
N ASP A 78 -6.17 -25.01 13.40
CA ASP A 78 -6.51 -25.28 14.81
C ASP A 78 -6.65 -26.79 15.14
N SER A 79 -6.17 -27.67 14.25
CA SER A 79 -6.33 -29.11 14.45
C SER A 79 -5.13 -29.72 15.18
N ASN A 80 -5.36 -30.38 16.32
CA ASN A 80 -4.38 -31.13 17.15
C ASN A 80 -3.51 -32.18 16.41
N ILE A 81 -3.70 -32.39 15.11
CA ILE A 81 -3.08 -33.45 14.29
C ILE A 81 -1.97 -32.90 13.38
N ARG A 82 -1.97 -31.60 13.07
CA ARG A 82 -0.92 -30.95 12.25
C ARG A 82 -0.54 -29.62 12.87
N LYS A 83 0.74 -29.45 13.21
CA LYS A 83 1.26 -28.24 13.87
C LYS A 83 0.85 -26.98 13.10
N ALA A 84 0.18 -26.05 13.79
CA ALA A 84 0.07 -24.67 13.34
C ALA A 84 1.47 -24.15 12.96
N GLY A 85 1.57 -23.36 11.89
CA GLY A 85 2.83 -22.73 11.51
C GLY A 85 3.62 -23.39 10.37
N THR A 86 2.97 -24.16 9.48
CA THR A 86 3.63 -24.51 8.21
C THR A 86 3.78 -23.26 7.34
N ILE A 87 5.02 -22.95 6.96
CA ILE A 87 5.38 -21.83 6.08
C ILE A 87 5.64 -22.38 4.69
N ILE A 88 4.90 -21.88 3.70
CA ILE A 88 4.98 -22.32 2.30
C ILE A 88 5.40 -21.14 1.44
N LYS A 89 6.42 -21.28 0.59
CA LYS A 89 6.81 -20.22 -0.34
C LYS A 89 5.76 -20.06 -1.45
N VAL A 90 5.31 -18.84 -1.70
CA VAL A 90 4.36 -18.52 -2.77
C VAL A 90 5.14 -18.17 -4.02
N ILE A 91 5.33 -19.13 -4.92
CA ILE A 91 6.15 -18.98 -6.14
C ILE A 91 5.35 -18.62 -7.39
N LYS A 92 4.02 -18.65 -7.32
CA LYS A 92 3.12 -18.32 -8.44
C LYS A 92 2.01 -17.38 -7.95
N PRO A 93 1.47 -16.51 -8.82
CA PRO A 93 0.30 -15.71 -8.48
C PRO A 93 -0.86 -16.59 -8.03
N MET A 94 -1.50 -16.20 -6.93
CA MET A 94 -2.58 -16.98 -6.30
C MET A 94 -3.96 -16.78 -6.99
N GLY A 95 -4.02 -15.97 -8.04
CA GLY A 95 -5.23 -15.73 -8.84
C GLY A 95 -6.35 -15.01 -8.07
N GLY A 96 -7.59 -15.14 -8.55
CA GLY A 96 -8.76 -14.42 -8.01
C GLY A 96 -9.23 -14.89 -6.63
N GLN A 97 -8.72 -16.02 -6.12
CA GLN A 97 -9.05 -16.51 -4.78
C GLN A 97 -8.24 -15.82 -3.69
N PHE A 98 -7.15 -15.13 -4.05
CA PHE A 98 -6.35 -14.37 -3.10
C PHE A 98 -7.05 -13.08 -2.71
N ARG A 99 -7.32 -12.96 -1.41
CA ARG A 99 -7.93 -11.78 -0.80
C ARG A 99 -6.83 -10.88 -0.27
N ALA A 100 -6.22 -10.13 -1.18
CA ALA A 100 -5.25 -9.10 -0.80
C ALA A 100 -5.91 -8.03 0.08
N VAL A 101 -5.13 -7.38 0.94
CA VAL A 101 -5.56 -6.16 1.63
C VAL A 101 -5.35 -4.94 0.74
N ALA A 102 -6.08 -3.85 1.02
CA ALA A 102 -5.83 -2.56 0.36
C ALA A 102 -4.42 -2.04 0.71
N PRO A 103 -3.73 -1.32 -0.19
CA PRO A 103 -4.16 -0.96 -1.55
C PRO A 103 -3.87 -2.07 -2.58
N PHE A 104 -3.20 -3.17 -2.20
CA PHE A 104 -2.84 -4.25 -3.12
C PHE A 104 -4.04 -4.91 -3.79
N SER A 105 -5.20 -4.92 -3.12
CA SER A 105 -6.45 -5.42 -3.68
C SER A 105 -7.12 -4.53 -4.72
N TRP A 106 -6.71 -3.26 -4.81
CA TRP A 106 -7.31 -2.28 -5.71
C TRP A 106 -6.84 -2.47 -7.16
N SER A 107 -5.57 -2.83 -7.34
CA SER A 107 -4.98 -3.09 -8.66
C SER A 107 -4.73 -4.58 -8.87
N ASP A 108 -5.26 -5.14 -9.95
CA ASP A 108 -4.99 -6.53 -10.33
C ASP A 108 -3.48 -6.77 -10.53
N SER A 109 -2.73 -5.78 -11.04
CA SER A 109 -1.27 -5.85 -11.23
C SER A 109 -0.53 -5.95 -9.89
N LEU A 110 -0.91 -5.13 -8.90
CA LEU A 110 -0.33 -5.21 -7.55
C LEU A 110 -0.69 -6.55 -6.88
N ARG A 111 -1.95 -6.99 -6.98
CA ARG A 111 -2.39 -8.28 -6.43
C ARG A 111 -1.61 -9.45 -7.03
N GLN A 112 -1.45 -9.47 -8.35
CA GLN A 112 -0.70 -10.53 -9.04
C GLN A 112 0.81 -10.46 -8.76
N GLY A 113 1.32 -9.27 -8.46
CA GLY A 113 2.70 -9.05 -8.05
C GLY A 113 3.07 -9.66 -6.70
N ILE A 114 2.10 -10.10 -5.89
CA ILE A 114 2.32 -10.81 -4.62
C ILE A 114 2.60 -12.29 -4.90
N SER A 115 3.82 -12.56 -5.36
CA SER A 115 4.41 -13.89 -5.48
C SER A 115 5.92 -13.77 -5.27
N THR A 116 6.69 -14.87 -5.33
CA THR A 116 8.14 -14.83 -5.13
C THR A 116 8.89 -15.02 -6.46
N PRO A 117 9.78 -14.09 -6.84
CA PRO A 117 9.97 -12.76 -6.23
C PRO A 117 8.76 -11.86 -6.48
N MET A 118 8.53 -10.89 -5.58
CA MET A 118 7.50 -9.88 -5.79
C MET A 118 7.82 -9.08 -7.05
N SER A 119 6.78 -8.60 -7.74
CA SER A 119 7.02 -7.63 -8.82
C SER A 119 7.62 -6.36 -8.24
N ALA A 120 8.49 -5.70 -9.00
CA ALA A 120 9.25 -4.55 -8.51
C ALA A 120 8.34 -3.44 -7.92
N PRO A 121 7.21 -3.05 -8.56
CA PRO A 121 6.30 -2.06 -7.96
C PRO A 121 5.66 -2.55 -6.65
N THR A 122 5.24 -3.81 -6.60
CA THR A 122 4.62 -4.38 -5.40
C THR A 122 5.60 -4.41 -4.24
N HIS A 123 6.84 -4.83 -4.50
CA HIS A 123 7.91 -4.88 -3.51
C HIS A 123 8.26 -3.49 -3.00
N ALA A 124 8.37 -2.50 -3.90
CA ALA A 124 8.65 -1.12 -3.52
C ALA A 124 7.57 -0.54 -2.58
N LEU A 125 6.30 -0.83 -2.86
CA LEU A 125 5.19 -0.41 -2.01
C LEU A 125 5.20 -1.10 -0.65
N VAL A 126 5.49 -2.41 -0.60
CA VAL A 126 5.68 -3.15 0.67
C VAL A 126 6.82 -2.54 1.49
N LEU A 127 7.96 -2.27 0.86
CA LEU A 127 9.11 -1.66 1.53
C LEU A 127 8.77 -0.27 2.08
N MET A 128 8.04 0.56 1.33
CA MET A 128 7.58 1.87 1.83
C MET A 128 6.80 1.72 3.15
N TYR A 129 5.81 0.80 3.20
CA TYR A 129 5.04 0.54 4.42
C TYR A 129 5.90 0.03 5.57
N MET A 130 6.83 -0.91 5.29
CA MET A 130 7.76 -1.42 6.30
C MET A 130 8.67 -0.32 6.86
N HIS A 131 9.22 0.55 6.00
CA HIS A 131 10.05 1.69 6.41
C HIS A 131 9.28 2.64 7.32
N ILE A 132 8.05 3.00 6.93
CA ILE A 132 7.18 3.86 7.75
C ILE A 132 6.94 3.21 9.12
N TRP A 133 6.59 1.93 9.16
CA TRP A 133 6.34 1.21 10.40
C TRP A 133 7.58 1.14 11.30
N VAL A 134 8.76 0.82 10.75
CA VAL A 134 10.03 0.76 11.51
C VAL A 134 10.38 2.10 12.12
N LEU A 135 10.23 3.20 11.35
CA LEU A 135 10.46 4.56 11.84
C LEU A 135 9.53 4.91 12.98
N LYS A 136 8.23 4.59 12.83
CA LYS A 136 7.20 4.90 13.82
C LYS A 136 7.31 4.11 15.11
N THR A 137 7.74 2.85 15.02
CA THR A 137 7.93 1.96 16.18
C THR A 137 9.31 2.08 16.83
N GLY A 138 10.19 2.95 16.30
CA GLY A 138 11.53 3.19 16.85
C GLY A 138 12.49 2.01 16.70
N LYS A 139 12.24 1.08 15.77
CA LYS A 139 13.04 -0.14 15.56
C LYS A 139 14.29 0.11 14.71
N LYS A 140 15.18 0.98 15.20
CA LYS A 140 16.37 1.47 14.46
C LYS A 140 17.38 0.38 14.03
N ASN A 141 17.30 -0.83 14.59
CA ASN A 141 18.22 -1.93 14.30
C ASN A 141 17.75 -2.83 13.14
N VAL A 142 16.59 -2.55 12.55
CA VAL A 142 16.09 -3.27 11.38
C VAL A 142 16.68 -2.61 10.14
N ASP A 143 17.55 -3.33 9.44
CA ASP A 143 18.06 -2.89 8.13
C ASP A 143 17.06 -3.32 7.05
N LEU A 144 16.58 -2.34 6.26
CA LEU A 144 15.62 -2.56 5.20
C LEU A 144 16.16 -1.99 3.89
N PRO A 145 16.07 -2.74 2.78
CA PRO A 145 16.44 -2.20 1.49
C PRO A 145 15.56 -0.98 1.17
N MET A 146 16.16 0.07 0.62
CA MET A 146 15.41 1.24 0.17
C MET A 146 14.61 0.85 -1.08
N PRO A 147 13.31 1.14 -1.17
CA PRO A 147 12.59 0.93 -2.42
C PRO A 147 13.15 1.88 -3.48
N GLU A 148 13.36 1.35 -4.69
CA GLU A 148 13.73 2.19 -5.82
C GLU A 148 12.60 3.16 -6.15
N TYR A 149 12.97 4.41 -6.39
CA TYR A 149 12.02 5.49 -6.67
C TYR A 149 11.10 5.16 -7.84
N GLN A 150 11.65 4.68 -8.96
CA GLN A 150 10.87 4.36 -10.15
C GLN A 150 9.78 3.32 -9.86
N TRP A 151 10.11 2.26 -9.12
CA TRP A 151 9.15 1.21 -8.79
C TRP A 151 8.11 1.67 -7.79
N LEU A 152 8.47 2.54 -6.85
CA LEU A 152 7.50 3.13 -5.93
C LEU A 152 6.53 4.06 -6.68
N TYR A 153 7.04 4.86 -7.62
CA TYR A 153 6.22 5.69 -8.50
C TYR A 153 5.26 4.83 -9.32
N ASP A 154 5.75 3.79 -9.97
CA ASP A 154 4.93 2.87 -10.77
C ASP A 154 3.84 2.20 -9.91
N ALA A 155 4.14 1.87 -8.66
CA ALA A 155 3.16 1.30 -7.74
C ALA A 155 2.03 2.28 -7.42
N LEU A 156 2.36 3.55 -7.16
CA LEU A 156 1.38 4.60 -6.90
C LEU A 156 0.57 4.95 -8.16
N ALA A 157 1.20 4.93 -9.33
CA ALA A 157 0.51 5.07 -10.61
C ALA A 157 -0.50 3.93 -10.85
N LEU A 158 -0.14 2.68 -10.52
CA LEU A 158 -1.08 1.55 -10.56
C LEU A 158 -2.28 1.74 -9.62
N VAL A 159 -2.06 2.33 -8.45
CA VAL A 159 -3.14 2.67 -7.51
C VAL A 159 -4.03 3.77 -8.09
N ARG A 160 -3.44 4.86 -8.63
CA ARG A 160 -4.18 5.94 -9.29
C ARG A 160 -5.08 5.39 -10.40
N ASN A 161 -4.50 4.61 -11.31
CA ASN A 161 -5.24 4.04 -12.44
C ASN A 161 -6.38 3.13 -11.97
N ALA A 162 -6.19 2.41 -10.86
CA ALA A 162 -7.26 1.60 -10.27
C ALA A 162 -8.41 2.48 -9.77
N ILE A 163 -8.13 3.55 -9.01
CA ILE A 163 -9.11 4.53 -8.52
C ILE A 163 -9.88 5.17 -9.68
N GLU A 164 -9.19 5.60 -10.73
CA GLU A 164 -9.79 6.19 -11.93
C GLU A 164 -10.70 5.19 -12.66
N THR A 165 -10.24 3.94 -12.81
CA THR A 165 -11.03 2.87 -13.43
C THR A 165 -12.30 2.58 -12.63
N GLU A 166 -12.18 2.56 -11.30
CA GLU A 166 -13.28 2.30 -10.38
C GLU A 166 -14.41 3.33 -10.48
N ASN A 167 -14.04 4.60 -10.69
CA ASN A 167 -14.97 5.70 -10.85
C ASN A 167 -15.89 5.53 -12.07
N MET A 168 -15.42 4.82 -13.11
CA MET A 168 -16.20 4.50 -14.30
C MET A 168 -17.15 3.30 -14.11
N LEU A 169 -16.99 2.53 -13.02
CA LEU A 169 -17.82 1.36 -12.75
C LEU A 169 -19.14 1.72 -12.06
N GLN A 170 -20.14 0.85 -12.26
CA GLN A 170 -21.38 0.90 -11.48
C GLN A 170 -21.08 0.66 -9.99
N ILE A 171 -21.80 1.35 -9.10
CA ILE A 171 -21.56 1.32 -7.64
C ILE A 171 -21.47 -0.12 -7.09
N LYS A 172 -22.33 -1.03 -7.56
CA LYS A 172 -22.39 -2.44 -7.10
C LYS A 172 -21.14 -3.26 -7.46
N GLN A 173 -20.31 -2.78 -8.38
CA GLN A 173 -19.11 -3.47 -8.86
C GLN A 173 -17.83 -2.91 -8.24
N ARG A 174 -17.93 -1.82 -7.47
CA ARG A 174 -16.81 -1.15 -6.83
C ARG A 174 -16.33 -1.93 -5.60
N ARG A 175 -15.02 -2.06 -5.52
CA ARG A 175 -14.14 -2.64 -4.50
C ARG A 175 -13.41 -1.56 -3.68
N ILE A 176 -13.13 -0.39 -4.27
CA ILE A 176 -12.51 0.76 -3.58
C ILE A 176 -13.59 1.53 -2.80
N PRO A 177 -13.32 1.90 -1.53
CA PRO A 177 -14.26 2.66 -0.70
C PRO A 177 -14.69 3.98 -1.35
N ALA A 178 -15.96 4.35 -1.16
CA ALA A 178 -16.51 5.57 -1.76
C ALA A 178 -15.77 6.83 -1.30
N GLU A 179 -15.28 6.85 -0.06
CA GLU A 179 -14.54 7.96 0.53
C GLU A 179 -13.24 8.23 -0.25
N VAL A 180 -12.53 7.17 -0.64
CA VAL A 180 -11.30 7.26 -1.44
C VAL A 180 -11.61 7.79 -2.85
N LEU A 181 -12.69 7.31 -3.46
CA LEU A 181 -13.12 7.73 -4.79
C LEU A 181 -13.54 9.21 -4.80
N SER A 182 -14.29 9.65 -3.78
CA SER A 182 -14.73 11.04 -3.64
C SER A 182 -13.56 11.98 -3.36
N ALA A 183 -12.62 11.60 -2.49
CA ALA A 183 -11.42 12.39 -2.21
C ALA A 183 -10.59 12.62 -3.48
N HIS A 184 -10.41 11.59 -4.30
CA HIS A 184 -9.70 11.72 -5.58
C HIS A 184 -10.39 12.68 -6.58
N GLN A 185 -11.73 12.73 -6.60
CA GLN A 185 -12.47 13.63 -7.48
C GLN A 185 -12.38 15.10 -7.05
N LEU A 186 -12.36 15.37 -5.75
CA LEU A 186 -12.22 16.73 -5.20
C LEU A 186 -10.88 17.35 -5.60
N ASP A 187 -9.78 16.61 -5.47
CA ASP A 187 -8.45 17.07 -5.87
C ASP A 187 -8.37 17.40 -7.37
N ASN A 188 -9.05 16.62 -8.22
CA ASN A 188 -9.09 16.88 -9.66
C ASN A 188 -9.96 18.10 -10.00
N ALA A 189 -11.08 18.31 -9.32
CA ALA A 189 -11.96 19.47 -9.54
C ALA A 189 -11.28 20.80 -9.14
N ASP A 190 -10.46 20.79 -8.09
CA ASP A 190 -9.70 21.95 -7.65
C ASP A 190 -8.53 22.26 -8.60
N LYS A 191 -7.88 21.24 -9.19
CA LYS A 191 -6.88 21.44 -10.25
C LYS A 191 -7.48 22.08 -11.52
N ASP A 192 -8.64 21.59 -11.97
CA ASP A 192 -9.32 22.12 -13.17
C ASP A 192 -9.82 23.55 -12.99
N LYS A 193 -10.21 23.95 -11.76
CA LYS A 193 -10.55 25.34 -11.44
C LYS A 193 -9.31 26.24 -11.39
N SER A 194 -8.20 25.74 -10.84
CA SER A 194 -6.94 26.49 -10.77
C SER A 194 -6.34 26.74 -12.16
N THR A 195 -6.58 25.87 -13.15
CA THR A 195 -6.05 26.09 -14.51
C THR A 195 -6.92 27.04 -15.36
N LYS A 196 -8.19 27.24 -14.99
CA LYS A 196 -9.10 28.17 -15.69
C LYS A 196 -9.06 29.61 -15.15
N GLY A 197 -8.42 29.84 -14.00
CA GLY A 197 -8.36 31.16 -13.35
C GLY A 197 -7.31 32.13 -13.90
N ASP A 198 -6.32 31.64 -14.66
CA ASP A 198 -5.15 32.46 -15.08
C ASP A 198 -5.16 32.88 -16.56
N MET A 199 -6.31 32.78 -17.24
CA MET A 199 -6.47 33.15 -18.66
C MET A 199 -7.48 34.28 -18.89
N GLU A 200 -7.54 35.29 -18.03
CA GLU A 200 -8.19 36.56 -18.37
C GLU A 200 -7.41 37.75 -17.78
N MET A 201 -6.31 38.14 -18.44
CA MET A 201 -5.89 39.55 -18.53
C MET A 201 -4.87 39.72 -19.65
N GLU A 202 -5.36 39.93 -20.86
CA GLU A 202 -4.75 40.87 -21.80
C GLU A 202 -5.84 41.32 -22.78
N GLY A 203 -6.27 42.58 -22.64
CA GLY A 203 -7.15 43.22 -23.61
C GLY A 203 -8.05 44.32 -23.06
N ALA A 204 -7.47 45.50 -22.80
CA ALA A 204 -8.01 46.80 -23.19
C ALA A 204 -7.01 47.91 -22.84
#